data_AF-A0A510LBQ1-F1
#
_entry.id   AF-A0A510LBQ1-F1
#
_cell.length_a   1.000
_cell.length_b   1.000
_cell.length_c   1.000
_cell.angle_alpha   90.00
_cell.angle_beta   90.00
_cell.angle_gamma   90.00
#
_symmetry.space_group_name_H-M   'P 1'
#
loop_
_entity.id
_entity.type
_entity.pdbx_description
1 polymer ?
#
loop_
_entity_poly.entity_id
_entity_poly.type
_entity_poly.pdbx_seq_one_letter_code
_entity_poly.pdbx_strand_id
1 'polypeptide(L)'
;MLKNDDYSYCLIDTPGVNSSLRSNDKSITEKKIKEEDYDILLYVLNAENMSSTDNFNHLNYILQNKKSNNIIFVINKLDSFRKGEDSIEDSIKNVKKELLKVGFENPIICPISAHAGFLAKQHLYSGIQDEDMLDELLELERKFKKEYWNLSKYYDNNITELQNNKYETLLINSGIRLLEQKILEM
;
A
#
# COMPACT_ATOMS: atom_id res chain seq x y z
N MET A 1 -11.93 -18.17 -7.95
CA MET A 1 -13.27 -17.55 -8.09
C MET A 1 -13.92 -17.56 -6.71
N LEU A 2 -13.79 -16.47 -5.96
CA LEU A 2 -14.53 -16.33 -4.70
C LEU A 2 -15.91 -15.81 -5.07
N LYS A 3 -16.89 -16.71 -5.11
CA LYS A 3 -18.30 -16.34 -4.97
C LYS A 3 -18.54 -16.11 -3.47
N ASN A 4 -18.88 -14.89 -3.10
CA ASN A 4 -19.74 -14.59 -1.97
C ASN A 4 -20.56 -13.35 -2.36
N ASP A 5 -21.88 -13.50 -2.26
CA ASP A 5 -22.85 -12.45 -2.43
C ASP A 5 -22.70 -11.37 -1.32
N ASP A 6 -23.04 -10.12 -1.66
CA ASP A 6 -23.29 -8.95 -0.77
C ASP A 6 -22.15 -8.13 -0.13
N TYR A 7 -20.96 -8.04 -0.74
CA TYR A 7 -20.06 -6.91 -0.46
C TYR A 7 -20.00 -5.94 -1.63
N SER A 8 -20.70 -4.80 -1.49
CA SER A 8 -20.56 -3.66 -2.39
C SER A 8 -19.37 -2.81 -1.94
N TYR A 9 -18.22 -2.93 -2.61
CA TYR A 9 -17.08 -2.06 -2.36
C TYR A 9 -17.19 -0.77 -3.18
N CYS A 10 -17.07 0.38 -2.51
CA CYS A 10 -16.91 1.67 -3.17
C CYS A 10 -15.50 2.20 -2.92
N LEU A 11 -14.75 2.49 -3.99
CA LEU A 11 -13.43 3.11 -3.89
C LEU A 11 -13.56 4.59 -4.22
N ILE A 12 -13.25 5.44 -3.25
CA ILE A 12 -13.24 6.89 -3.42
C ILE A 12 -11.79 7.33 -3.68
N ASP A 13 -11.45 7.60 -4.93
CA ASP A 13 -10.14 8.13 -5.27
C ASP A 13 -10.07 9.65 -4.99
N THR A 14 -8.95 10.10 -4.42
CA THR A 14 -8.72 11.49 -4.01
C THR A 14 -7.50 12.06 -4.74
N PRO A 15 -7.54 13.33 -5.19
CA PRO A 15 -6.36 13.99 -5.75
C PRO A 15 -5.13 13.92 -4.82
N GLY A 16 -3.94 13.79 -5.40
CA GLY A 16 -2.69 13.74 -4.64
C GLY A 16 -2.38 15.06 -3.93
N VAL A 17 -2.09 15.00 -2.63
CA VAL A 17 -1.77 16.21 -1.84
C VAL A 17 -0.37 16.78 -2.07
N ASN A 18 0.53 16.00 -2.72
CA ASN A 18 1.92 16.38 -2.99
C ASN A 18 2.13 17.06 -4.35
N SER A 19 1.06 17.41 -5.08
CA SER A 19 1.18 18.30 -6.24
C SER A 19 1.32 19.74 -5.77
N SER A 20 2.56 20.16 -5.53
CA SER A 20 2.99 21.54 -5.22
C SER A 20 2.53 22.62 -6.20
N LEU A 21 1.76 22.26 -7.22
CA LEU A 21 1.26 23.13 -8.28
C LEU A 21 -0.19 23.62 -8.08
N ARG A 22 -0.98 23.04 -7.16
CA ARG A 22 -2.38 23.47 -6.94
C ARG A 22 -2.83 23.31 -5.49
N SER A 23 -2.92 24.43 -4.77
CA SER A 23 -3.57 24.51 -3.44
C SER A 23 -5.01 23.97 -3.41
N ASN A 24 -5.70 23.97 -4.56
CA ASN A 24 -7.04 23.41 -4.70
C ASN A 24 -7.10 21.88 -4.48
N ASP A 25 -6.07 21.13 -4.88
CA ASP A 25 -6.13 19.66 -4.86
C ASP A 25 -6.11 19.11 -3.43
N LYS A 26 -5.32 19.74 -2.54
CA LYS A 26 -5.33 19.46 -1.09
C LYS A 26 -6.70 19.74 -0.47
N SER A 27 -7.33 20.86 -0.81
CA SER A 27 -8.64 21.23 -0.26
C SER A 27 -9.75 20.24 -0.65
N ILE A 28 -9.67 19.64 -1.85
CA ILE A 28 -10.64 18.63 -2.30
C ILE A 28 -10.49 17.35 -1.49
N THR A 29 -9.26 16.89 -1.28
CA THR A 29 -8.98 15.68 -0.50
C THR A 29 -9.37 15.87 0.97
N GLU A 30 -9.02 17.00 1.57
CA GLU A 30 -9.43 17.37 2.93
C GLU A 30 -10.95 17.42 3.08
N LYS A 31 -11.65 18.02 2.10
CA LYS A 31 -13.11 18.05 2.07
C LYS A 31 -13.71 16.64 2.01
N LYS A 32 -13.20 15.77 1.13
CA LYS A 32 -13.67 14.37 1.04
C LYS A 32 -13.48 13.60 2.33
N ILE A 33 -12.31 13.71 2.98
CA ILE A 33 -12.03 13.08 4.29
C ILE A 33 -13.04 13.52 5.36
N LYS A 34 -13.50 14.77 5.28
CA LYS A 34 -14.43 15.33 6.28
C LYS A 34 -15.90 15.06 5.97
N GLU A 35 -16.27 15.04 4.69
CA GLU A 35 -17.67 15.04 4.25
C GLU A 35 -18.17 13.68 3.77
N GLU A 36 -17.32 12.86 3.16
CA GLU A 36 -17.71 11.53 2.70
C GLU A 36 -17.81 10.56 3.87
N ASP A 37 -18.76 9.63 3.77
CA ASP A 37 -18.86 8.50 4.68
C ASP A 37 -18.02 7.35 4.12
N TYR A 38 -17.08 6.85 4.92
CA TYR A 38 -16.18 5.77 4.53
C TYR A 38 -15.86 4.88 5.73
N ASP A 39 -15.83 3.58 5.50
CA ASP A 39 -15.54 2.60 6.54
C ASP A 39 -14.03 2.51 6.83
N ILE A 40 -13.21 2.58 5.77
CA ILE A 40 -11.75 2.41 5.82
C ILE A 40 -11.08 3.54 5.05
N LEU A 41 -10.06 4.17 5.65
CA LEU A 41 -9.17 5.11 4.97
C LEU A 41 -7.83 4.44 4.63
N LEU A 42 -7.53 4.34 3.33
CA LEU A 42 -6.21 3.92 2.85
C LEU A 42 -5.33 5.15 2.63
N TYR A 43 -4.34 5.36 3.49
CA TYR A 43 -3.38 6.45 3.34
C TYR A 43 -2.12 5.96 2.64
N VAL A 44 -1.95 6.31 1.36
CA VAL A 44 -0.86 5.80 0.51
C VAL A 44 0.34 6.73 0.56
N LEU A 45 1.44 6.23 1.12
CA LEU A 45 2.76 6.86 1.16
C LEU A 45 3.63 6.34 0.02
N ASN A 46 4.38 7.21 -0.64
CA ASN A 46 5.44 6.82 -1.57
C ASN A 46 6.74 6.60 -0.80
N ALA A 47 7.28 5.37 -0.82
CA ALA A 47 8.52 5.00 -0.12
C ALA A 47 9.75 5.83 -0.53
N GLU A 48 9.78 6.38 -1.74
CA GLU A 48 10.89 7.20 -2.25
C GLU A 48 10.89 8.63 -1.67
N ASN A 49 9.71 9.14 -1.30
CA ASN A 49 9.48 10.56 -0.97
C ASN A 49 8.87 10.74 0.43
N MET A 50 9.36 9.98 1.41
CA MET A 50 8.81 9.93 2.76
C MET A 50 9.06 11.20 3.61
N SER A 51 10.02 12.03 3.24
CA SER A 51 10.62 13.07 4.10
C SER A 51 10.07 14.50 3.93
N SER A 52 8.85 14.69 3.41
CA SER A 52 8.28 16.02 3.26
C SER A 52 7.53 16.51 4.52
N THR A 53 7.81 17.74 4.95
CA THR A 53 7.05 18.46 6.00
C THR A 53 5.55 18.51 5.70
N ASP A 54 5.19 18.48 4.42
CA ASP A 54 3.80 18.47 3.95
C ASP A 54 3.03 17.21 4.37
N ASN A 55 3.71 16.05 4.43
CA ASN A 55 3.10 14.82 4.91
C ASN A 55 2.66 14.96 6.39
N PHE A 56 3.45 15.62 7.22
CA PHE A 56 3.14 15.79 8.66
C PHE A 56 1.90 16.67 8.86
N ASN A 57 1.78 17.78 8.14
CA ASN A 57 0.60 18.65 8.22
C ASN A 57 -0.67 17.92 7.79
N HIS A 58 -0.58 17.11 6.74
CA HIS A 58 -1.73 16.36 6.25
C HIS A 58 -2.11 15.19 7.19
N LEU A 59 -1.14 14.53 7.82
CA LEU A 59 -1.40 13.51 8.85
C LEU A 59 -2.12 14.10 10.08
N ASN A 60 -1.73 15.30 10.52
CA ASN A 60 -2.44 16.00 11.59
C ASN A 60 -3.88 16.34 11.19
N TYR A 61 -4.09 16.80 9.95
CA TYR A 61 -5.44 17.05 9.44
C TYR A 61 -6.30 15.79 9.49
N ILE A 62 -5.77 14.66 9.01
CA ILE A 62 -6.48 13.37 9.03
C ILE A 62 -6.81 12.98 10.47
N LEU A 63 -5.85 13.06 11.40
CA LEU A 63 -6.08 12.69 12.79
C LEU A 63 -7.24 13.48 13.41
N GLN A 64 -7.37 14.75 13.07
CA GLN A 64 -8.41 15.66 13.59
C GLN A 64 -9.78 15.53 12.91
N ASN A 65 -9.82 15.10 11.64
CA ASN A 65 -11.03 15.16 10.81
C ASN A 65 -11.54 13.80 10.34
N LYS A 66 -10.83 12.70 10.63
CA LYS A 66 -11.24 11.34 10.24
C LYS A 66 -12.63 10.99 10.76
N LYS A 67 -13.44 10.37 9.91
CA LYS A 67 -14.75 9.79 10.28
C LYS A 67 -14.63 8.40 10.86
N SER A 68 -13.69 7.61 10.33
CA SER A 68 -13.39 6.27 10.80
C SER A 68 -12.03 6.20 11.48
N ASN A 69 -11.94 5.40 12.54
CA ASN A 69 -10.67 5.04 13.17
C ASN A 69 -9.92 3.95 12.39
N ASN A 70 -10.57 3.30 11.43
CA ASN A 70 -9.99 2.27 10.59
C ASN A 70 -9.16 2.93 9.50
N ILE A 71 -7.86 3.12 9.79
CA ILE A 71 -6.90 3.71 8.87
C ILE A 71 -5.78 2.70 8.62
N ILE A 72 -5.49 2.44 7.35
CA ILE A 72 -4.35 1.64 6.92
C ILE A 72 -3.35 2.56 6.23
N PHE A 73 -2.13 2.62 6.75
CA PHE A 73 -1.02 3.36 6.15
C PHE A 73 -0.27 2.45 5.19
N VAL A 74 -0.44 2.67 3.89
CA VAL A 74 0.13 1.85 2.84
C VAL A 74 1.44 2.45 2.37
N ILE A 75 2.56 1.76 2.56
CA ILE A 75 3.87 2.18 2.05
C ILE A 75 4.08 1.53 0.69
N ASN A 76 3.89 2.29 -0.39
CA ASN A 76 3.96 1.80 -1.76
C ASN A 76 5.31 2.09 -2.43
N LYS A 77 5.57 1.42 -3.56
CA LYS A 77 6.78 1.49 -4.39
C LYS A 77 8.03 0.88 -3.77
N LEU A 78 7.89 -0.10 -2.87
CA LEU A 78 9.05 -0.78 -2.29
C LEU A 78 9.81 -1.66 -3.30
N ASP A 79 9.26 -1.85 -4.51
CA ASP A 79 9.98 -2.42 -5.65
C ASP A 79 11.11 -1.51 -6.16
N SER A 80 11.11 -0.19 -5.93
CA SER A 80 12.20 0.68 -6.40
C SER A 80 13.43 0.64 -5.50
N PHE A 81 13.29 0.15 -4.27
CA PHE A 81 14.37 0.10 -3.28
C PHE A 81 15.53 -0.80 -3.73
N ARG A 82 16.75 -0.35 -3.44
CA ARG A 82 17.99 -1.04 -3.78
C ARG A 82 18.70 -1.53 -2.53
N LYS A 83 18.91 -2.84 -2.45
CA LYS A 83 19.68 -3.47 -1.37
C LYS A 83 21.08 -2.86 -1.31
N GLY A 84 21.44 -2.29 -0.15
CA GLY A 84 22.74 -1.66 0.10
C GLY A 84 22.71 -0.13 0.00
N GLU A 85 21.70 0.45 -0.64
CA GLU A 85 21.44 1.89 -0.67
C GLU A 85 20.28 2.24 0.25
N ASP A 86 19.17 1.49 0.13
CA ASP A 86 17.94 1.71 0.89
C ASP A 86 17.71 0.63 1.95
N SER A 87 16.91 0.96 2.97
CA SER A 87 16.47 0.04 4.01
C SER A 87 14.95 0.05 4.14
N ILE A 88 14.30 -1.04 3.67
CA ILE A 88 12.85 -1.22 3.79
C ILE A 88 12.43 -1.21 5.26
N GLU A 89 13.20 -1.88 6.12
CA GLU A 89 12.93 -1.97 7.55
C GLU A 89 12.99 -0.60 8.24
N ASP A 90 14.04 0.19 7.95
CA ASP A 90 14.17 1.52 8.56
C ASP A 90 13.09 2.47 8.04
N SER A 91 12.71 2.39 6.76
CA SER A 91 11.59 3.16 6.21
C SER A 91 10.27 2.85 6.94
N ILE A 92 9.96 1.57 7.17
CA ILE A 92 8.76 1.16 7.93
C ILE A 92 8.84 1.67 9.37
N LYS A 93 9.98 1.52 10.04
CA LYS A 93 10.19 2.02 11.42
C LYS A 93 10.05 3.54 11.51
N ASN A 94 10.58 4.26 10.54
CA ASN A 94 10.49 5.72 10.48
C ASN A 94 9.03 6.16 10.31
N VAL A 95 8.29 5.57 9.38
CA VAL A 95 6.85 5.84 9.23
C VAL A 95 6.11 5.57 10.54
N LYS A 96 6.34 4.41 11.17
CA LYS A 96 5.73 4.08 12.47
C LYS A 96 6.03 5.14 13.53
N LYS A 97 7.29 5.58 13.63
CA LYS A 97 7.71 6.61 14.58
C LYS A 97 7.01 7.94 14.32
N GLU A 98 6.91 8.37 13.06
CA GLU A 98 6.22 9.61 12.71
C GLU A 98 4.72 9.55 13.00
N LEU A 99 4.05 8.44 12.68
CA LEU A 99 2.64 8.23 13.01
C LEU A 99 2.37 8.29 14.51
N LEU A 100 3.24 7.66 15.31
CA LEU A 100 3.17 7.73 16.78
C LEU A 100 3.39 9.15 17.30
N LYS A 101 4.31 9.92 16.71
CA LYS A 101 4.54 11.33 17.07
C LYS A 101 3.34 12.23 16.75
N VAL A 102 2.65 11.98 15.64
CA VAL A 102 1.44 12.71 15.26
C VAL A 102 0.29 12.41 16.25
N GLY A 103 0.25 11.20 16.81
CA GLY A 103 -0.75 10.79 17.80
C GLY A 103 -1.65 9.64 17.33
N PHE A 104 -1.30 8.92 16.28
CA PHE A 104 -1.99 7.69 15.92
C PHE A 104 -1.58 6.57 16.89
N GLU A 105 -2.55 6.04 17.63
CA GLU A 105 -2.34 4.89 18.51
C GLU A 105 -2.40 3.59 17.68
N ASN A 106 -1.39 2.73 17.83
CA ASN A 106 -1.28 1.44 17.13
C ASN A 106 -1.53 1.51 15.60
N PRO A 107 -0.76 2.31 14.84
CA PRO A 107 -0.98 2.46 13.40
C PRO A 107 -0.78 1.14 12.64
N ILE A 108 -1.73 0.80 11.77
CA ILE A 108 -1.64 -0.34 10.85
C ILE A 108 -0.82 0.10 9.63
N ILE A 109 0.32 -0.53 9.40
CA ILE A 109 1.23 -0.20 8.30
C ILE A 109 1.35 -1.41 7.37
N CYS A 110 1.06 -1.20 6.09
CA CYS A 110 1.11 -2.23 5.06
C CYS A 110 2.16 -1.85 3.99
N PRO A 111 3.37 -2.42 4.04
CA PRO A 111 4.36 -2.26 2.99
C PRO A 111 3.98 -3.07 1.75
N ILE A 112 3.95 -2.43 0.59
CA ILE A 112 3.57 -3.06 -0.68
C ILE A 112 4.43 -2.63 -1.88
N SER A 113 4.33 -3.42 -2.95
CA SER A 113 4.50 -2.96 -4.32
C SER A 113 3.19 -3.15 -5.09
N ALA A 114 2.46 -2.06 -5.29
CA ALA A 114 1.24 -2.08 -6.11
C ALA A 114 1.54 -2.50 -7.55
N HIS A 115 2.70 -2.12 -8.07
CA HIS A 115 3.10 -2.44 -9.42
C HIS A 115 3.33 -3.94 -9.63
N ALA A 116 4.07 -4.59 -8.73
CA ALA A 116 4.25 -6.05 -8.75
C ALA A 116 2.91 -6.80 -8.62
N GLY A 117 2.02 -6.34 -7.74
CA GLY A 117 0.71 -6.96 -7.59
C GLY A 117 -0.21 -6.76 -8.79
N PHE A 118 -0.16 -5.60 -9.42
CA PHE A 118 -0.91 -5.31 -10.64
C PHE A 118 -0.51 -6.28 -11.77
N LEU A 119 0.80 -6.41 -12.05
CA LEU A 119 1.28 -7.33 -13.09
C LEU A 119 0.94 -8.79 -12.77
N ALA A 120 1.09 -9.22 -11.52
CA ALA A 120 0.73 -10.56 -11.09
C ALA A 120 -0.77 -10.85 -11.31
N LYS A 121 -1.66 -9.93 -10.91
CA LYS A 121 -3.10 -10.07 -11.14
C LYS A 121 -3.47 -10.05 -12.62
N GLN A 122 -2.89 -9.13 -13.39
CA GLN A 122 -3.12 -9.08 -14.84
C GLN A 122 -2.78 -10.41 -15.49
N HIS A 123 -1.63 -11.01 -15.12
CA HIS A 123 -1.25 -12.31 -15.63
C HIS A 123 -2.21 -13.43 -15.19
N LEU A 124 -2.61 -13.46 -13.91
CA LEU A 124 -3.47 -14.51 -13.36
C LEU A 124 -4.91 -14.48 -13.89
N TYR A 125 -5.47 -13.30 -14.14
CA TYR A 125 -6.91 -13.15 -14.42
C TYR A 125 -7.23 -12.73 -15.86
N SER A 126 -6.37 -11.92 -16.47
CA SER A 126 -6.62 -11.33 -17.79
C SER A 126 -5.72 -11.95 -18.88
N GLY A 127 -4.55 -12.45 -18.48
CA GLY A 127 -3.44 -12.74 -19.38
C GLY A 127 -2.75 -11.46 -19.85
N ILE A 128 -1.42 -11.48 -19.92
CA ILE A 128 -0.63 -10.37 -20.47
C ILE A 128 -0.21 -10.76 -21.89
N GLN A 129 -0.49 -9.89 -22.87
CA GLN A 129 -0.08 -10.05 -24.27
C GLN A 129 1.13 -9.18 -24.63
N ASP A 130 1.39 -8.14 -23.83
CA ASP A 130 2.48 -7.21 -24.01
C ASP A 130 3.80 -7.84 -23.51
N GLU A 131 4.81 -7.93 -24.38
CA GLU A 131 6.08 -8.59 -24.08
C GLU A 131 6.88 -7.82 -23.02
N ASP A 132 6.88 -6.48 -23.07
CA ASP A 132 7.59 -5.63 -22.10
C ASP A 132 7.00 -5.82 -20.68
N MET A 133 5.67 -5.86 -20.56
CA MET A 133 4.99 -6.16 -19.30
C MET A 133 5.29 -7.58 -18.78
N LEU A 134 5.46 -8.56 -19.67
CA LEU A 134 5.85 -9.92 -19.29
C LEU A 134 7.27 -9.97 -18.74
N ASP A 135 8.20 -9.29 -19.39
CA ASP A 135 9.60 -9.21 -18.95
C ASP A 135 9.69 -8.53 -17.57
N GLU A 136 8.97 -7.44 -17.38
CA GLU A 136 8.91 -6.74 -16.10
C GLU A 136 8.30 -7.61 -14.99
N LEU A 137 7.23 -8.34 -15.31
CA LEU A 137 6.64 -9.30 -14.38
C LEU A 137 7.65 -10.38 -13.95
N LEU A 138 8.42 -10.93 -14.89
CA LEU A 138 9.45 -11.93 -14.60
C LEU A 138 10.59 -11.35 -13.74
N GLU A 139 10.97 -10.09 -13.95
CA GLU A 139 11.94 -9.41 -13.11
C GLU A 139 11.44 -9.25 -11.68
N LEU A 140 10.23 -8.71 -11.50
CA LEU A 140 9.63 -8.49 -10.18
C LEU A 140 9.42 -9.82 -9.45
N GLU A 141 8.98 -10.86 -10.16
CA GLU A 141 8.85 -12.22 -9.60
C GLU A 141 10.17 -12.71 -8.99
N ARG A 142 11.27 -12.58 -9.74
CA ARG A 142 12.61 -12.95 -9.25
C ARG A 142 13.09 -12.05 -8.12
N LYS A 143 12.73 -10.77 -8.15
CA LYS A 143 13.14 -9.77 -7.15
C LYS A 143 12.49 -10.04 -5.80
N PHE A 144 11.17 -10.20 -5.76
CA PHE A 144 10.38 -10.41 -4.54
C PHE A 144 10.53 -11.80 -3.92
N LYS A 145 11.16 -12.77 -4.62
CA LYS A 145 11.61 -14.03 -4.02
C LYS A 145 12.78 -13.86 -3.04
N LYS A 146 13.57 -12.80 -3.20
CA LYS A 146 14.75 -12.57 -2.37
C LYS A 146 14.32 -12.01 -1.01
N GLU A 147 14.96 -12.47 0.05
CA GLU A 147 14.65 -12.11 1.45
C GLU A 147 14.55 -10.59 1.69
N TYR A 148 15.42 -9.80 1.05
CA TYR A 148 15.40 -8.35 1.21
C TYR A 148 14.07 -7.73 0.76
N TRP A 149 13.58 -8.08 -0.44
CA TRP A 149 12.35 -7.52 -1.01
C TRP A 149 11.09 -8.27 -0.60
N ASN A 150 11.19 -9.41 0.07
CA ASN A 150 10.01 -10.11 0.56
C ASN A 150 9.31 -9.27 1.65
N LEU A 151 8.20 -8.63 1.29
CA LEU A 151 7.46 -7.73 2.17
C LEU A 151 6.55 -8.48 3.14
N SER A 152 6.25 -9.75 2.88
CA SER A 152 5.34 -10.53 3.74
C SER A 152 5.84 -10.66 5.17
N LYS A 153 7.16 -10.64 5.37
CA LYS A 153 7.81 -10.68 6.70
C LYS A 153 7.49 -9.49 7.60
N TYR A 154 6.93 -8.41 7.06
CA TYR A 154 6.54 -7.22 7.81
C TYR A 154 5.06 -7.23 8.22
N TYR A 155 4.35 -8.32 7.93
CA TYR A 155 2.98 -8.54 8.36
C TYR A 155 2.97 -9.57 9.49
N ASP A 156 2.09 -9.39 10.47
CA ASP A 156 1.97 -10.31 11.62
C ASP A 156 1.42 -11.69 11.22
N ASN A 157 0.76 -11.77 10.05
CA ASN A 157 0.17 -13.00 9.54
C ASN A 157 1.24 -13.85 8.82
N ASN A 158 1.57 -15.00 9.42
CA ASN A 158 2.34 -16.05 8.77
C ASN A 158 1.53 -16.67 7.63
N ILE A 159 1.49 -16.05 6.45
CA ILE A 159 1.12 -16.79 5.24
C ILE A 159 2.33 -17.67 4.88
N THR A 160 2.39 -18.84 5.52
CA THR A 160 3.40 -19.89 5.29
C THR A 160 2.96 -20.89 4.23
N GLU A 161 1.81 -20.71 3.59
CA GLU A 161 1.38 -21.61 2.53
C GLU A 161 2.24 -21.41 1.28
N LEU A 162 3.03 -22.44 0.95
CA LEU A 162 3.68 -22.57 -0.35
C LEU A 162 2.60 -22.53 -1.43
N GLN A 163 2.43 -21.38 -2.07
CA GLN A 163 1.60 -21.30 -3.25
C GLN A 163 2.32 -22.01 -4.39
N ASN A 164 1.64 -22.98 -5.02
CA ASN A 164 2.18 -23.70 -6.18
C ASN A 164 2.34 -22.79 -7.41
N ASN A 165 1.67 -21.63 -7.41
CA ASN A 165 1.76 -20.63 -8.47
C ASN A 165 2.70 -19.50 -8.05
N LYS A 166 3.78 -19.32 -8.80
CA LYS A 166 4.80 -18.29 -8.54
C LYS A 166 4.24 -16.85 -8.53
N TYR A 167 3.15 -16.58 -9.25
CA TYR A 167 2.50 -15.26 -9.27
C TYR A 167 1.56 -15.05 -8.08
N GLU A 168 0.98 -16.12 -7.52
CA GLU A 168 0.32 -16.06 -6.21
C GLU A 168 1.35 -15.77 -5.11
N THR A 169 2.54 -16.40 -5.18
CA THR A 169 3.67 -16.07 -4.30
C THR A 169 4.11 -14.61 -4.47
N LEU A 170 4.14 -14.08 -5.70
CA LEU A 170 4.43 -12.67 -5.94
C LEU A 170 3.38 -11.75 -5.29
N LEU A 171 2.09 -12.11 -5.30
CA LEU A 171 1.05 -11.33 -4.61
C LEU A 171 1.25 -11.29 -3.09
N ILE A 172 1.74 -12.37 -2.49
CA ILE A 172 2.07 -12.42 -1.06
C ILE A 172 3.33 -11.61 -0.77
N ASN A 173 4.42 -11.88 -1.50
CA ASN A 173 5.72 -11.26 -1.24
C ASN A 173 5.73 -9.76 -1.57
N SER A 174 4.88 -9.30 -2.50
CA SER A 174 4.67 -7.88 -2.78
C SER A 174 3.75 -7.19 -1.77
N GLY A 175 3.22 -7.91 -0.78
CA GLY A 175 2.33 -7.38 0.25
C GLY A 175 0.87 -7.17 -0.19
N ILE A 176 0.55 -7.36 -1.47
CA ILE A 176 -0.78 -7.03 -2.00
C ILE A 176 -1.86 -7.97 -1.48
N ARG A 177 -1.62 -9.28 -1.47
CA ARG A 177 -2.57 -10.24 -0.89
C ARG A 177 -2.80 -9.98 0.60
N LEU A 178 -1.76 -9.54 1.30
CA LEU A 178 -1.82 -9.27 2.74
C LEU A 178 -2.59 -7.98 3.03
N LEU A 179 -2.42 -6.94 2.21
CA LEU A 179 -3.24 -5.72 2.27
C LEU A 179 -4.72 -6.03 2.01
N GLU A 180 -5.04 -6.86 1.01
CA GLU A 180 -6.42 -7.28 0.73
C GLU A 180 -7.05 -8.00 1.93
N GLN A 181 -6.34 -8.96 2.51
CA GLN A 181 -6.79 -9.64 3.72
C GLN A 181 -7.02 -8.65 4.85
N LYS A 182 -6.11 -7.69 5.02
CA LYS A 182 -6.23 -6.68 6.08
C LYS A 182 -7.47 -5.80 5.92
N ILE A 183 -7.80 -5.43 4.68
CA ILE A 183 -9.02 -4.67 4.37
C ILE A 183 -10.28 -5.49 4.68
N LEU A 184 -10.26 -6.81 4.42
CA LEU A 184 -11.40 -7.70 4.67
C LEU A 184 -11.60 -8.05 6.16
N GLU A 185 -10.55 -7.95 6.97
CA GLU A 185 -10.58 -8.19 8.42
C GLU A 185 -11.14 -7.01 9.23
N MET A 186 -11.23 -5.82 8.63
CA MET A 186 -11.68 -4.58 9.28
C MET A 186 -13.17 -4.34 9.08
#